data_AF-A0A8T7EFW8-F1
#
_entry.id   AF-A0A8T7EFW8-F1
#
_cell.length_a   1.000
_cell.length_b   1.000
_cell.length_c   1.000
_cell.angle_alpha   90.00
_cell.angle_beta   90.00
_cell.angle_gamma   90.00
#
_symmetry.space_group_name_H-M   'P 1'
#
loop_
_entity.id
_entity.type
_entity.pdbx_description
1 polymer ?
#
loop_
_entity_poly.entity_id
_entity_poly.type
_entity_poly.pdbx_seq_one_letter_code
_entity_poly.pdbx_strand_id
1 'polypeptide(L)'
;MKQFILGLIIILGLAGGYYLYRQMQPTATTGAGTAVSPTLTAGAPNANSQTNNTGKVSAEGQLAPIRYAHLSLTTAGEVVEIMAPEDSRVQPGDPIIRLDSADQEIALQQAEAALSQAQA
;
A
#
# COMPACT_ATOMS: atom_id res chain seq x y z
N MET A 1 63.72 32.19 29.33
CA MET A 1 62.98 31.99 30.60
C MET A 1 61.55 32.55 30.53
N LYS A 2 61.33 33.82 30.15
CA LYS A 2 59.99 34.45 30.18
C LYS A 2 58.96 33.89 29.19
N GLN A 3 59.40 33.29 28.08
CA GLN A 3 58.49 32.70 27.07
C GLN A 3 57.95 31.31 27.46
N PHE A 4 58.67 30.57 28.31
CA PHE A 4 58.16 29.31 28.88
C PHE A 4 57.07 29.55 29.94
N ILE A 5 57.17 30.65 30.70
CA ILE A 5 56.16 31.05 31.69
C ILE A 5 54.85 31.43 30.99
N LEU A 6 54.90 32.09 29.84
CA LEU A 6 53.71 32.47 29.08
C LEU A 6 52.99 31.24 28.49
N GLY A 7 53.74 30.26 27.99
CA GLY A 7 53.17 28.99 27.50
C GLY A 7 52.49 28.18 28.60
N LEU A 8 53.07 28.16 29.81
CA LEU A 8 52.51 27.45 30.95
C LEU A 8 51.19 28.07 31.43
N ILE A 9 51.06 29.41 31.38
CA ILE A 9 49.82 30.12 31.73
C ILE A 9 48.70 29.83 30.71
N ILE A 10 49.01 29.76 29.42
CA ILE A 10 48.03 29.46 28.37
C ILE A 10 47.52 28.01 28.51
N ILE A 11 48.41 27.06 28.81
CA ILE A 11 48.04 25.66 29.05
C ILE A 11 47.18 25.55 30.32
N LEU A 12 47.50 26.29 31.39
CA LEU A 12 46.67 26.33 32.61
C LEU A 12 45.29 26.93 32.34
N GLY A 13 45.21 27.98 31.52
CA GLY A 13 43.95 28.61 31.13
C GLY A 13 43.06 27.70 30.28
N LEU A 14 43.65 26.97 29.32
CA LEU A 14 42.92 26.00 28.50
C LEU A 14 42.48 24.78 29.33
N ALA A 15 43.32 24.30 30.26
CA ALA A 15 42.94 23.23 31.17
C ALA A 15 41.82 23.66 32.13
N GLY A 16 41.89 24.89 32.67
CA GLY A 16 40.85 25.46 33.52
C GLY A 16 39.52 25.67 32.78
N GLY A 17 39.59 26.19 31.55
CA GLY A 17 38.42 26.36 30.68
C GLY A 17 37.77 25.03 30.30
N TYR A 18 38.57 24.01 29.99
CA TYR A 18 38.08 22.65 29.73
C TYR A 18 37.42 22.02 30.97
N TYR A 19 37.98 22.26 32.17
CA TYR A 19 37.42 21.74 33.41
C TYR A 19 36.07 22.37 33.76
N LEU A 20 35.92 23.69 33.58
CA LEU A 20 34.65 24.39 33.76
C LEU A 20 33.60 23.98 32.69
N TYR A 21 34.04 23.71 31.46
CA TYR A 21 33.16 23.20 30.40
C TYR A 21 32.65 21.77 30.67
N ARG A 22 33.44 20.92 31.35
CA ARG A 22 32.95 19.63 31.88
C ARG A 22 32.04 19.78 33.09
N GLN A 23 32.24 20.81 33.93
CA GLN A 23 31.40 21.04 35.11
C GLN A 23 29.99 21.53 34.75
N MET A 24 29.79 22.14 33.57
CA MET A 24 28.46 22.47 33.04
C MET A 24 27.77 21.32 32.29
N GLN A 25 28.36 20.11 32.25
CA GLN A 25 27.64 18.93 31.75
C GLN A 25 26.65 18.45 32.84
N PRO A 26 25.33 18.42 32.58
CA PRO A 26 24.35 17.99 33.56
C PRO A 26 24.58 16.51 33.91
N THR A 27 24.98 16.27 35.16
CA THR A 27 25.08 14.93 35.72
C THR A 27 23.67 14.45 36.06
N ALA A 28 23.15 13.48 35.31
CA ALA A 28 21.90 12.82 35.62
C ALA A 28 22.13 11.78 36.74
N THR A 29 21.74 12.07 37.99
CA THR A 29 21.49 11.11 39.09
C THR A 29 20.99 11.90 40.31
N THR A 30 20.05 11.54 41.20
CA THR A 30 19.36 10.29 41.56
C THR A 30 18.07 10.71 42.29
N GLY A 31 16.92 10.08 42.02
CA GLY A 31 15.71 10.23 42.81
C GLY A 31 14.98 8.91 42.94
N ALA A 32 15.16 8.22 44.07
CA ALA A 32 14.30 7.12 44.48
C ALA A 32 12.88 7.66 44.70
N GLY A 33 11.89 6.97 44.13
CA GLY A 33 10.54 7.49 43.92
C GLY A 33 9.72 7.69 45.19
N THR A 34 8.69 8.53 45.08
CA THR A 34 7.28 8.25 45.41
C THR A 34 6.42 9.44 44.95
N ALA A 35 5.74 9.32 43.79
CA ALA A 35 4.50 10.01 43.43
C ALA A 35 4.13 9.65 41.97
N VAL A 36 3.10 8.81 41.79
CA VAL A 36 2.58 8.44 40.46
C VAL A 36 1.51 9.44 40.00
N SER A 37 1.95 10.53 39.38
CA SER A 37 1.15 11.25 38.39
C SER A 37 1.47 10.65 37.01
N PRO A 38 0.50 10.41 36.12
CA PRO A 38 0.78 10.00 34.75
C PRO A 38 1.35 11.21 33.99
N THR A 39 2.61 11.50 34.24
CA THR A 39 3.40 12.45 33.46
C THR A 39 3.60 11.80 32.09
N LEU A 40 3.01 12.42 31.07
CA LEU A 40 3.33 12.16 29.67
C LEU A 40 4.85 12.22 29.54
N THR A 41 5.49 11.06 29.52
CA THR A 41 6.89 10.96 29.14
C THR A 41 6.88 11.25 27.66
N ALA A 42 7.11 12.52 27.32
CA ALA A 42 7.54 12.90 25.99
C ALA A 42 8.81 12.08 25.74
N GLY A 43 8.64 10.95 25.06
CA GLY A 43 9.76 10.16 24.56
C GLY A 43 10.70 11.14 23.88
N ALA A 44 11.98 11.07 24.23
CA ALA A 44 13.02 11.85 23.59
C ALA A 44 12.73 11.85 22.07
N PRO A 45 12.78 13.01 21.39
CA PRO A 45 12.60 13.01 19.96
C PRO A 45 13.69 12.08 19.42
N ASN A 46 13.31 10.93 18.87
CA ASN A 46 14.22 10.08 18.14
C ASN A 46 14.74 10.94 17.00
N ALA A 47 15.91 11.56 17.20
CA ALA A 47 16.55 12.48 16.27
C ALA A 47 17.09 11.78 15.02
N ASN A 48 16.62 10.56 14.75
CA ASN A 48 16.92 9.78 13.55
C ASN A 48 15.73 9.59 12.60
N SER A 49 14.64 10.36 12.79
CA SER A 49 13.61 10.49 11.74
C SER A 49 13.88 11.70 10.84
N GLN A 50 15.15 12.00 10.53
CA GLN A 50 15.47 12.84 9.39
C GLN A 50 15.46 11.95 8.15
N THR A 51 14.25 11.64 7.65
CA THR A 51 14.09 11.07 6.32
C THR A 51 14.65 12.09 5.33
N ASN A 52 15.90 11.90 4.92
CA ASN A 52 16.50 12.63 3.82
C ASN A 52 15.66 12.36 2.57
N ASN A 53 14.68 13.26 2.33
CA ASN A 53 13.72 13.18 1.23
C ASN A 53 14.18 14.00 0.03
N THR A 54 15.48 14.28 -0.07
CA THR A 54 16.07 15.01 -1.18
C THR A 54 16.07 14.11 -2.41
N GLY A 55 15.11 14.34 -3.31
CA GLY A 55 15.00 13.63 -4.58
C GLY A 55 13.97 12.51 -4.65
N LYS A 56 13.07 12.35 -3.67
CA LYS A 56 11.96 11.38 -3.80
C LYS A 56 10.73 12.05 -4.39
N VAL A 57 10.19 11.45 -5.44
CA VAL A 57 8.90 11.82 -6.03
C VAL A 57 7.85 10.86 -5.46
N SER A 58 6.83 11.41 -4.82
CA SER A 58 5.67 10.65 -4.38
C SER A 58 4.58 10.76 -5.45
N ALA A 59 3.98 9.64 -5.82
CA ALA A 59 2.87 9.58 -6.75
C ALA A 59 1.80 8.65 -6.18
N GLU A 60 0.56 9.09 -6.32
CA GLU A 60 -0.63 8.34 -5.93
C GLU A 60 -1.35 7.87 -7.19
N GLY A 61 -2.02 6.73 -7.09
CA GLY A 61 -2.74 6.14 -8.20
C GLY A 61 -3.68 5.05 -7.74
N GLN A 62 -4.59 4.67 -8.62
CA GLN A 62 -5.52 3.57 -8.40
C GLN A 62 -5.10 2.37 -9.24
N LEU A 63 -5.24 1.18 -8.66
CA LEU A 63 -5.06 -0.05 -9.41
C LEU A 63 -6.32 -0.32 -10.23
N ALA A 64 -6.13 -0.57 -11.52
CA ALA A 64 -7.18 -0.96 -12.45
C ALA A 64 -6.78 -2.24 -13.21
N PRO A 65 -7.74 -3.08 -13.62
CA PRO A 65 -7.45 -4.25 -14.45
C PRO A 65 -6.86 -3.85 -15.79
N ILE A 66 -5.91 -4.65 -16.31
CA ILE A 66 -5.38 -4.48 -17.66
C ILE A 66 -6.47 -4.73 -18.71
N ARG A 67 -7.39 -5.67 -18.42
CA ARG A 67 -8.53 -6.03 -19.27
C ARG A 67 -9.77 -6.22 -18.41
N TYR A 68 -10.88 -5.68 -18.85
CA TYR A 68 -12.20 -5.89 -18.28
C TYR A 68 -13.24 -5.89 -19.40
N ALA A 69 -14.41 -6.49 -19.15
CA ALA A 69 -15.53 -6.50 -20.09
C ALA A 69 -16.84 -6.42 -19.32
N HIS A 70 -17.77 -5.63 -19.82
CA HIS A 70 -19.17 -5.69 -19.42
C HIS A 70 -19.89 -6.66 -20.35
N LEU A 71 -20.51 -7.69 -19.79
CA LEU A 71 -21.25 -8.68 -20.56
C LEU A 71 -22.74 -8.33 -20.55
N SER A 72 -23.37 -8.44 -21.70
CA SER A 72 -24.81 -8.31 -21.86
C SER A 72 -25.30 -9.34 -22.87
N LEU A 73 -26.59 -9.65 -22.79
CA LEU A 73 -27.23 -10.54 -23.75
C LEU A 73 -27.54 -9.79 -25.05
N THR A 74 -27.31 -10.44 -26.19
CA THR A 74 -27.65 -9.89 -27.52
C THR A 74 -29.13 -10.05 -27.87
N THR A 75 -29.82 -10.93 -27.15
CA THR A 75 -31.23 -11.27 -27.38
C THR A 75 -31.91 -11.41 -26.02
N ALA A 76 -33.20 -11.08 -25.97
CA ALA A 76 -34.02 -11.32 -24.80
C ALA A 76 -34.31 -12.83 -24.66
N GLY A 77 -34.38 -13.32 -23.42
CA GLY A 77 -34.68 -14.71 -23.12
C GLY A 77 -34.65 -14.98 -21.62
N GLU A 78 -35.16 -16.14 -21.23
CA GLU A 78 -35.09 -16.62 -19.85
C GLU A 78 -33.77 -17.36 -19.61
N VAL A 79 -33.14 -17.15 -18.46
CA VAL A 79 -31.91 -17.86 -18.07
C VAL A 79 -32.31 -19.18 -17.42
N VAL A 80 -31.94 -20.31 -18.06
CA VAL A 80 -32.25 -21.65 -17.57
C VAL A 80 -31.10 -22.28 -16.78
N GLU A 81 -29.87 -21.80 -16.98
CA GLU A 81 -28.69 -22.31 -16.28
C GLU A 81 -27.61 -21.23 -16.14
N ILE A 82 -26.93 -21.22 -14.99
CA ILE A 82 -25.71 -20.45 -14.74
C ILE A 82 -24.57 -21.45 -14.59
N MET A 83 -23.66 -21.47 -15.56
CA MET A 83 -22.57 -22.46 -15.65
C MET A 83 -21.29 -21.95 -15.00
N ALA A 84 -21.06 -20.64 -15.03
CA ALA A 84 -19.95 -19.99 -14.36
C ALA A 84 -20.50 -19.07 -13.24
N PRO A 85 -20.57 -19.56 -12.00
CA PRO A 85 -20.96 -18.72 -10.87
C PRO A 85 -19.92 -17.63 -10.61
N GLU A 86 -20.24 -16.70 -9.71
CA GLU A 86 -19.30 -15.68 -9.25
C GLU A 86 -17.96 -16.27 -8.80
N ASP A 87 -16.90 -15.48 -8.97
CA ASP A 87 -15.50 -15.85 -8.72
C ASP A 87 -14.93 -17.01 -9.56
N SER A 88 -15.69 -17.52 -10.54
CA SER A 88 -15.22 -18.55 -11.45
C SER A 88 -14.17 -18.00 -12.43
N ARG A 89 -13.15 -18.82 -12.70
CA ARG A 89 -12.20 -18.57 -13.80
C ARG A 89 -12.78 -19.12 -15.09
N VAL A 90 -12.84 -18.28 -16.10
CA VAL A 90 -13.34 -18.63 -17.45
C VAL A 90 -12.30 -18.30 -18.50
N GLN A 91 -12.32 -19.05 -19.60
CA GLN A 91 -11.55 -18.80 -20.81
C GLN A 91 -12.45 -18.22 -21.90
N PRO A 92 -11.87 -17.55 -22.93
CA PRO A 92 -12.66 -17.07 -24.05
C PRO A 92 -13.43 -18.21 -24.74
N GLY A 93 -14.74 -18.02 -24.89
CA GLY A 93 -15.64 -19.01 -25.48
C GLY A 93 -16.29 -19.96 -24.48
N ASP A 94 -15.87 -19.96 -23.21
CA ASP A 94 -16.53 -20.76 -22.19
C ASP A 94 -17.96 -20.24 -21.96
N PRO A 95 -18.97 -21.12 -21.92
CA PRO A 95 -20.33 -20.72 -21.65
C PRO A 95 -20.47 -20.29 -20.19
N ILE A 96 -21.04 -19.10 -19.97
CA ILE A 96 -21.23 -18.51 -18.65
C ILE A 96 -22.66 -18.75 -18.16
N ILE A 97 -23.63 -18.59 -19.06
CA ILE A 97 -25.06 -18.79 -18.83
C ILE A 97 -25.69 -19.47 -20.06
N ARG A 98 -26.80 -20.18 -19.86
CA ARG A 98 -27.63 -20.72 -20.93
C ARG A 98 -29.01 -20.08 -20.87
N LEU A 99 -29.48 -19.62 -22.03
CA LEU A 99 -30.85 -19.16 -22.21
C LEU A 99 -31.74 -20.32 -22.64
N ASP A 100 -33.04 -20.21 -22.38
CA ASP A 100 -34.03 -21.10 -23.00
C ASP A 100 -33.95 -20.98 -24.53
N SER A 101 -33.86 -22.12 -25.20
CA SER A 101 -33.72 -22.26 -26.65
C SER A 101 -34.96 -22.87 -27.33
N ALA A 102 -36.03 -23.18 -26.60
CA ALA A 102 -37.15 -23.96 -27.12
C ALA A 102 -37.78 -23.36 -28.40
N ASP A 103 -38.06 -22.06 -28.39
CA ASP A 103 -38.64 -21.38 -29.56
C ASP A 103 -37.66 -21.33 -30.73
N GLN A 104 -36.36 -21.15 -30.46
CA GLN A 104 -35.33 -21.12 -31.48
C GLN A 104 -35.13 -22.50 -32.12
N GLU A 105 -35.22 -23.57 -31.34
CA GLU A 105 -35.14 -24.95 -31.82
C GLU A 105 -36.33 -25.30 -32.72
N ILE A 106 -37.55 -24.90 -32.36
CA ILE A 106 -38.74 -25.10 -33.20
C ILE A 106 -38.58 -24.34 -34.53
N ALA A 107 -38.15 -23.08 -34.47
CA ALA A 107 -37.93 -22.27 -35.67
C ALA A 107 -36.85 -22.86 -36.58
N LEU A 108 -35.76 -23.39 -35.99
CA LEU A 108 -34.70 -24.06 -36.72
C LEU A 108 -35.22 -25.30 -37.46
N GLN A 109 -35.96 -26.17 -36.77
CA GLN A 109 -36.52 -27.39 -37.37
C GLN A 109 -37.46 -27.08 -38.54
N GLN A 110 -38.29 -26.04 -38.42
CA GLN A 110 -39.17 -25.60 -39.51
C GLN A 110 -38.38 -25.11 -40.72
N ALA A 111 -37.32 -24.32 -40.50
CA ALA A 111 -36.46 -23.82 -41.56
C ALA A 111 -35.72 -24.96 -42.28
N GLU A 112 -35.24 -25.96 -41.53
CA GLU A 112 -34.57 -27.14 -42.07
C GLU A 112 -35.53 -28.01 -42.90
N ALA A 113 -36.77 -28.21 -42.44
CA ALA A 113 -37.80 -28.93 -43.20
C ALA A 113 -38.13 -28.23 -44.53
N ALA A 114 -38.28 -26.90 -44.50
CA ALA A 114 -38.51 -26.09 -45.70
C ALA A 114 -37.33 -26.17 -46.67
N LEU A 115 -36.10 -26.15 -46.15
CA LEU A 115 -34.88 -26.31 -46.95
C LEU A 115 -34.83 -27.70 -47.61
N SER A 116 -35.10 -28.76 -46.85
CA SER A 116 -35.12 -30.14 -47.37
C SER A 116 -36.18 -30.32 -48.46
N GLN A 117 -37.35 -29.68 -48.32
CA GLN A 117 -38.41 -29.75 -49.31
C GLN A 117 -38.03 -29.03 -50.62
N ALA A 118 -37.29 -27.93 -50.53
CA ALA A 118 -36.86 -27.17 -51.71
C ALA A 118 -35.68 -27.82 -52.46
N GLN A 119 -34.90 -28.66 -51.78
CA GLN A 119 -33.75 -29.36 -52.36
C GLN A 119 -34.10 -30.70 -53.02
N ALA A 120 -35.30 -31.22 -52.78
CA ALA A 120 -35.82 -32.46 -53.38
C ALA A 120 -36.38 -32.20 -54.80
#